data_AF-A0A540PK39-F1
#
_entry.id   AF-A0A540PK39-F1
#
_cell.length_a   1.000
_cell.length_b   1.000
_cell.length_c   1.000
_cell.angle_alpha   90.00
_cell.angle_beta   90.00
_cell.angle_gamma   90.00
#
_symmetry.space_group_name_H-M   'P 1'
#
loop_
_entity.id
_entity.type
_entity.pdbx_description
1 polymer ?
#
loop_
_entity_poly.entity_id
_entity_poly.type
_entity_poly.pdbx_seq_one_letter_code
_entity_poly.pdbx_strand_id
1 'polypeptide(L)'
;MTPLLPTGPGMMIVTSRLRPAGLAAVRPLSLAVLADEEATAFFTRIVGTDRAADQPEAVARIVQLCGGLPLALRLSGARLAHRAAWPVARLSARLGNARRRLPELSVTSQGVAAAFRMSYAQPTIRRPSAPSPYRGWPPRRRRQARASPAAD
;
A
#
# COMPACT_ATOMS: atom_id res chain seq x y z
N MET A 1 9.58 3.60 22.14
CA MET A 1 8.95 2.27 22.09
C MET A 1 10.09 1.26 22.00
N THR A 2 10.62 0.87 23.15
CA THR A 2 11.78 -0.01 23.28
C THR A 2 11.54 -0.72 24.60
N PRO A 3 11.01 -1.96 24.60
CA PRO A 3 11.91 -3.12 24.66
C PRO A 3 11.27 -4.43 24.11
N LEU A 4 11.56 -4.80 22.86
CA LEU A 4 11.29 -6.18 22.36
C LEU A 4 12.42 -6.68 21.44
N LEU A 5 13.53 -5.95 21.37
CA LEU A 5 14.67 -6.36 20.57
C LEU A 5 15.47 -7.39 21.38
N PRO A 6 15.67 -8.62 20.87
CA PRO A 6 16.45 -9.63 21.55
C PRO A 6 17.88 -9.14 21.74
N THR A 7 18.40 -9.31 22.95
CA THR A 7 19.79 -9.02 23.31
C THR A 7 20.58 -10.32 23.23
N GLY A 8 21.22 -10.56 22.09
CA GLY A 8 22.06 -11.74 21.83
C GLY A 8 22.56 -11.76 20.38
N PRO A 9 23.55 -12.60 20.04
CA PRO A 9 24.00 -12.76 18.66
C PRO A 9 22.86 -13.28 17.78
N GLY A 10 22.50 -12.54 16.73
CA GLY A 10 21.41 -12.92 15.82
C GLY A 10 21.04 -11.81 14.85
N MET A 11 20.21 -12.17 13.86
CA MET A 11 19.61 -11.23 12.91
C MET A 11 18.10 -11.16 13.15
N MET A 12 17.57 -9.95 13.28
CA MET A 12 16.13 -9.71 13.37
C MET A 12 15.59 -9.10 12.08
N ILE A 13 14.50 -9.67 11.56
CA ILE A 13 13.74 -9.10 10.44
C ILE A 13 12.41 -8.59 10.98
N VAL A 14 12.17 -7.29 10.84
CA VAL A 14 10.88 -6.67 11.16
C VAL A 14 10.18 -6.34 9.85
N THR A 15 8.98 -6.88 9.66
CA THR A 15 8.10 -6.46 8.56
C THR A 15 7.09 -5.47 9.09
N SER A 16 7.05 -4.28 8.50
CA SER A 16 6.11 -3.23 8.87
C SER A 16 5.66 -2.49 7.62
N ARG A 17 4.42 -2.01 7.64
CA ARG A 17 3.86 -1.14 6.59
C ARG A 17 4.16 0.34 6.84
N LEU A 18 4.41 0.69 8.10
CA LEU A 18 4.84 2.02 8.51
C LEU A 18 6.35 1.99 8.76
N ARG A 19 7.05 3.06 8.41
CA ARG A 19 8.45 3.22 8.83
C ARG A 19 8.48 3.42 10.34
N PRO A 20 8.98 2.46 11.13
CA PRO A 20 9.08 2.64 12.57
C PRO A 20 10.09 3.75 12.83
N ALA A 21 9.64 4.87 13.39
CA ALA A 21 10.53 5.95 13.80
C ALA A 21 11.23 5.57 15.11
N GLY A 22 12.51 5.94 15.26
CA GLY A 22 13.24 5.80 16.53
C GLY A 22 13.93 4.45 16.76
N LEU A 23 14.05 3.59 15.75
CA LEU A 23 14.96 2.44 15.79
C LEU A 23 16.34 2.85 15.25
N ALA A 24 17.34 2.88 16.12
CA ALA A 24 18.74 3.08 15.71
C ALA A 24 19.26 1.83 14.97
N ALA A 25 20.15 2.01 14.00
CA ALA A 25 20.83 0.94 13.24
C ALA A 25 19.91 -0.02 12.43
N VAL A 26 18.79 0.46 11.86
CA VAL A 26 17.96 -0.33 10.92
C VAL A 26 18.38 -0.10 9.48
N ARG A 27 18.54 -1.18 8.69
CA ARG A 27 18.64 -1.12 7.23
C ARG A 27 17.24 -1.27 6.61
N PRO A 28 16.58 -0.19 6.15
CA PRO A 28 15.27 -0.32 5.54
C PRO A 28 15.37 -1.01 4.18
N LEU A 29 14.51 -1.99 3.95
CA LEU A 29 14.31 -2.63 2.66
C LEU A 29 12.87 -2.38 2.22
N SER A 30 12.69 -1.50 1.23
CA SER A 30 11.39 -1.26 0.61
C SER A 30 11.14 -2.34 -0.45
N LEU A 31 10.07 -3.10 -0.27
CA LEU A 31 9.63 -4.07 -1.28
C LEU A 31 8.92 -3.32 -2.40
N ALA A 32 9.44 -3.45 -3.62
CA ALA A 32 8.78 -2.97 -4.83
C ALA A 32 7.69 -3.95 -5.28
N VAL A 33 6.90 -3.54 -6.26
CA VAL A 33 6.12 -4.49 -7.07
C VAL A 33 7.08 -5.40 -7.84
N LEU A 34 6.61 -6.60 -8.21
CA LEU A 34 7.40 -7.51 -9.04
C LEU A 34 7.52 -6.94 -10.45
N ALA A 35 8.69 -7.13 -11.08
CA ALA A 35 8.83 -6.90 -12.51
C ALA A 35 7.94 -7.89 -13.28
N ASP A 36 7.57 -7.56 -14.53
CA ASP A 36 6.60 -8.35 -15.30
C ASP A 36 7.00 -9.82 -15.46
N GLU A 37 8.28 -10.10 -15.66
CA GLU A 37 8.83 -11.45 -15.77
C GLU A 37 8.71 -12.23 -14.45
N GLU A 38 9.12 -11.60 -13.34
CA GLU A 38 9.02 -12.18 -11.99
C GLU A 38 7.56 -12.39 -11.58
N ALA A 39 6.69 -11.44 -11.91
CA ALA A 39 5.25 -11.49 -11.65
C ALA A 39 4.59 -12.62 -12.44
N THR A 40 4.99 -12.81 -13.70
CA THR A 40 4.53 -13.91 -14.56
C THR A 40 4.99 -15.25 -13.99
N ALA A 41 6.27 -15.39 -13.66
CA ALA A 41 6.80 -16.62 -13.04
C ALA A 41 6.11 -16.92 -11.69
N PHE A 42 5.90 -15.90 -10.87
CA PHE A 42 5.17 -16.01 -9.61
C PHE A 42 3.72 -16.47 -9.81
N PHE A 43 3.01 -15.88 -10.77
CA PHE A 43 1.62 -16.23 -11.05
C PHE A 43 1.49 -17.64 -11.66
N THR A 44 2.37 -18.01 -12.58
CA THR A 44 2.46 -19.36 -13.16
C THR A 44 2.63 -20.42 -12.07
N ARG A 45 3.48 -20.17 -11.06
CA ARG A 45 3.62 -21.09 -9.91
C ARG A 45 2.35 -21.28 -9.10
N ILE A 46 1.45 -20.30 -9.07
CA ILE A 46 0.18 -20.38 -8.34
C ILE A 46 -0.87 -21.15 -9.15
N VAL A 47 -0.93 -20.90 -10.46
CA VAL A 47 -1.98 -21.43 -11.35
C VAL A 47 -1.61 -22.80 -11.94
N GLY A 48 -0.34 -23.17 -11.91
CA GLY A 48 0.22 -24.38 -12.52
C GLY A 48 0.84 -24.09 -13.89
N THR A 49 1.95 -24.78 -14.19
CA THR A 49 2.73 -24.58 -15.42
C THR A 49 1.91 -24.86 -16.67
N ASP A 50 1.18 -25.97 -16.69
CA ASP A 50 0.48 -26.44 -17.89
C ASP A 50 -0.64 -25.46 -18.26
N ARG A 51 -1.45 -25.09 -17.27
CA ARG A 51 -2.55 -24.14 -17.46
C ARG A 51 -2.07 -22.73 -17.83
N ALA A 52 -0.91 -22.33 -17.35
CA ALA A 52 -0.31 -21.05 -17.71
C ALA A 52 0.27 -21.08 -19.13
N ALA A 53 0.90 -22.19 -19.53
CA ALA A 53 1.45 -22.40 -20.86
C ALA A 53 0.35 -22.49 -21.93
N ASP A 54 -0.84 -23.01 -21.60
CA ASP A 54 -2.00 -23.04 -22.49
C ASP A 54 -2.59 -21.65 -22.77
N GLN A 55 -2.37 -20.67 -21.90
CA GLN A 55 -3.00 -19.34 -21.97
C GLN A 55 -2.02 -18.21 -21.60
N PRO A 56 -0.87 -18.08 -22.30
CA PRO A 56 0.20 -17.18 -21.90
C PRO A 56 -0.20 -15.70 -22.01
N GLU A 57 -1.01 -15.32 -23.00
CA GLU A 57 -1.49 -13.95 -23.16
C GLU A 57 -2.46 -13.56 -22.04
N ALA A 58 -3.30 -14.50 -21.60
CA ALA A 58 -4.23 -14.26 -20.50
C ALA A 58 -3.49 -14.08 -19.18
N VAL A 59 -2.43 -14.87 -18.96
CA VAL A 59 -1.53 -14.75 -17.80
C VAL A 59 -0.85 -13.37 -17.80
N ALA A 60 -0.20 -12.99 -18.90
CA ALA A 60 0.47 -11.70 -19.02
C ALA A 60 -0.51 -10.55 -18.78
N ARG A 61 -1.73 -10.65 -19.32
CA ARG A 61 -2.78 -9.63 -19.10
C ARG A 61 -3.22 -9.53 -17.64
N ILE A 62 -3.33 -10.64 -16.91
CA ILE A 62 -3.63 -10.60 -15.47
C ILE A 62 -2.49 -9.92 -14.69
N VAL A 63 -1.24 -10.20 -15.03
CA VAL A 63 -0.06 -9.56 -14.42
C VAL A 63 -0.11 -8.04 -14.60
N GLN A 64 -0.37 -7.59 -15.82
CA GLN A 64 -0.53 -6.16 -16.14
C GLN A 64 -1.70 -5.52 -15.37
N LEU A 65 -2.86 -6.18 -15.34
CA LEU A 65 -4.04 -5.67 -14.63
C LEU A 65 -3.85 -5.61 -13.10
N CYS A 66 -3.01 -6.49 -12.55
CA CYS A 66 -2.62 -6.52 -11.15
C CYS A 66 -1.46 -5.57 -10.81
N GLY A 67 -0.78 -5.01 -11.81
CA GLY A 67 0.34 -4.07 -11.65
C GLY A 67 1.54 -4.68 -10.90
N GLY A 68 1.82 -5.97 -11.10
CA GLY A 68 2.95 -6.66 -10.45
C GLY A 68 2.82 -6.84 -8.92
N LEU A 69 1.65 -6.55 -8.32
CA LEU A 69 1.44 -6.66 -6.87
C LEU A 69 1.34 -8.14 -6.43
N PRO A 70 2.27 -8.66 -5.60
CA PRO A 70 2.26 -10.07 -5.19
C PRO A 70 0.93 -10.50 -4.55
N LEU A 71 0.32 -9.63 -3.74
CA LEU A 71 -0.96 -9.91 -3.09
C LEU A 71 -2.12 -10.04 -4.10
N ALA A 72 -2.18 -9.15 -5.10
CA ALA A 72 -3.22 -9.20 -6.14
C ALA A 72 -3.10 -10.47 -7.00
N LEU A 73 -1.87 -10.86 -7.32
CA LEU A 73 -1.58 -12.10 -8.06
C LEU A 73 -1.96 -13.34 -7.25
N ARG A 74 -1.66 -13.38 -5.94
CA ARG A 74 -2.09 -14.48 -5.05
C ARG A 74 -3.60 -14.63 -5.00
N LEU A 75 -4.33 -13.52 -4.86
CA LEU A 75 -5.79 -13.55 -4.77
C LEU A 75 -6.42 -13.97 -6.10
N SER A 76 -5.87 -13.50 -7.23
CA SER A 76 -6.27 -13.94 -8.57
C SER A 76 -6.06 -15.44 -8.76
N GLY A 77 -4.89 -15.95 -8.39
CA GLY A 77 -4.56 -17.37 -8.51
C GLY A 77 -5.39 -18.26 -7.59
N ALA A 78 -5.60 -17.86 -6.33
CA ALA A 78 -6.49 -18.56 -5.40
C ALA A 78 -7.93 -18.66 -5.95
N ARG A 79 -8.40 -17.62 -6.65
CA ARG A 79 -9.72 -17.61 -7.27
C ARG A 79 -9.83 -18.60 -8.44
N LEU A 80 -8.76 -18.77 -9.22
CA LEU A 80 -8.68 -19.82 -10.25
C LEU A 80 -8.60 -21.22 -9.62
N ALA A 81 -7.86 -21.38 -8.52
CA ALA A 81 -7.75 -22.65 -7.80
C ALA A 81 -9.12 -23.11 -7.24
N HIS A 82 -9.90 -22.18 -6.66
CA HIS A 82 -11.27 -22.47 -6.22
C HIS A 82 -12.28 -22.68 -7.37
N ARG A 83 -11.89 -22.38 -8.62
CA ARG A 83 -12.74 -22.50 -9.81
C ARG A 83 -11.99 -23.20 -10.95
N ALA A 84 -11.61 -24.45 -10.72
CA ALA A 84 -10.80 -25.23 -11.66
C ALA A 84 -11.35 -25.26 -13.11
N ALA A 85 -12.67 -25.19 -13.30
CA ALA A 85 -13.31 -25.13 -14.62
C ALA A 85 -13.17 -23.78 -15.36
N TRP A 86 -12.69 -22.72 -14.71
CA TRP A 86 -12.62 -21.38 -15.30
C TRP A 86 -11.32 -21.12 -16.07
N PRO A 87 -11.34 -20.91 -17.40
CA PRO A 87 -10.13 -20.57 -18.12
C PRO A 87 -9.52 -19.27 -17.59
N VAL A 88 -8.19 -19.14 -17.68
CA VAL A 88 -7.45 -17.95 -17.23
C VAL A 88 -7.97 -16.70 -17.94
N ALA A 89 -8.29 -16.82 -19.23
CA ALA A 89 -8.89 -15.77 -20.04
C ALA A 89 -10.20 -15.22 -19.46
N ARG A 90 -11.03 -16.06 -18.81
CA ARG A 90 -12.28 -15.62 -18.18
C ARG A 90 -12.01 -14.72 -16.98
N LEU A 91 -11.01 -15.02 -16.17
CA LEU A 91 -10.61 -14.14 -15.06
C LEU A 91 -10.00 -12.84 -15.59
N SER A 92 -9.14 -12.93 -16.60
CA SER A 92 -8.52 -11.78 -17.26
C SER A 92 -9.56 -10.77 -17.78
N ALA A 93 -10.59 -11.26 -18.48
CA ALA A 93 -11.70 -10.42 -18.96
C ALA A 93 -12.45 -9.72 -17.81
N ARG A 94 -12.68 -10.42 -16.68
CA ARG A 94 -13.37 -9.85 -15.51
C ARG A 94 -12.53 -8.79 -14.80
N LEU A 95 -11.22 -9.01 -14.66
CA LEU A 95 -10.29 -8.02 -14.11
C LEU A 95 -10.14 -6.79 -15.02
N GLY A 96 -10.33 -6.95 -16.32
CA GLY A 96 -10.37 -5.85 -17.29
C GLY A 96 -11.47 -4.83 -16.98
N ASN A 97 -12.57 -5.25 -16.35
CA ASN A 97 -13.62 -4.34 -15.90
C ASN A 97 -13.21 -3.63 -14.60
N ALA A 98 -12.85 -2.35 -14.70
CA ALA A 98 -12.38 -1.54 -13.57
C ALA A 98 -13.37 -1.52 -12.38
N ARG A 99 -14.68 -1.54 -12.63
CA ARG A 99 -15.70 -1.57 -11.56
C ARG A 99 -15.73 -2.91 -10.81
N ARG A 100 -15.28 -3.99 -11.43
CA ARG A 100 -15.27 -5.34 -10.85
C ARG A 100 -13.90 -5.77 -10.35
N ARG A 101 -12.81 -5.12 -10.78
CA ARG A 101 -11.43 -5.51 -10.45
C ARG A 101 -11.18 -5.66 -8.95
N LEU A 102 -11.53 -4.66 -8.15
CA LEU A 102 -11.30 -4.69 -6.69
C LEU A 102 -12.15 -5.76 -5.97
N PRO A 103 -13.45 -5.91 -6.30
CA PRO A 103 -14.26 -7.04 -5.85
C PRO A 103 -13.72 -8.41 -6.28
N GLU A 104 -13.16 -8.56 -7.48
CA GLU A 104 -12.53 -9.82 -7.90
C GLU A 104 -11.27 -10.15 -7.09
N LEU A 105 -10.53 -9.13 -6.66
CA LEU A 105 -9.33 -9.23 -5.82
C LEU A 105 -9.66 -9.22 -4.31
N SER A 106 -10.81 -9.76 -3.94
CA SER A 106 -11.25 -9.90 -2.55
C SER A 106 -11.73 -11.33 -2.28
N VAL A 107 -11.23 -11.95 -1.21
CA VAL A 107 -11.62 -13.27 -0.71
C VAL A 107 -11.98 -13.12 0.77
N THR A 108 -13.24 -13.40 1.14
CA THR A 108 -13.79 -13.46 2.51
C THR A 108 -13.39 -12.32 3.47
N SER A 109 -12.18 -12.29 4.02
CA SER A 109 -11.63 -11.25 4.91
C SER A 109 -10.29 -10.64 4.44
N GLN A 110 -9.72 -11.16 3.34
CA GLN A 110 -8.45 -10.75 2.75
C GLN A 110 -8.67 -10.28 1.31
N GLY A 111 -8.39 -9.00 1.05
CA GLY A 111 -8.51 -8.43 -0.28
C GLY A 111 -7.55 -7.27 -0.44
N VAL A 112 -7.20 -6.93 -1.67
CA VAL A 112 -6.31 -5.79 -1.95
C VAL A 112 -6.89 -4.51 -1.33
N ALA A 113 -8.21 -4.31 -1.44
CA ALA A 113 -8.92 -3.22 -0.79
C ALA A 113 -8.81 -3.27 0.75
N ALA A 114 -8.92 -4.45 1.35
CA ALA A 114 -8.82 -4.60 2.80
C ALA A 114 -7.38 -4.33 3.29
N ALA A 115 -6.36 -4.80 2.56
CA ALA A 115 -4.95 -4.52 2.86
C ALA A 115 -4.64 -3.02 2.75
N PHE A 116 -5.16 -2.35 1.71
CA PHE A 116 -5.07 -0.90 1.59
C PHE A 116 -5.82 -0.18 2.71
N ARG A 117 -7.06 -0.56 3.00
CA ARG A 117 -7.84 0.03 4.10
C ARG A 117 -7.14 -0.12 5.44
N MET A 118 -6.52 -1.26 5.74
CA MET A 118 -5.70 -1.43 6.94
C MET A 118 -4.44 -0.57 6.96
N SER A 119 -3.89 -0.22 5.79
CA SER A 119 -2.72 0.65 5.66
C SER A 119 -3.09 2.14 5.74
N TYR A 120 -4.27 2.53 5.24
CA TYR A 120 -4.73 3.92 5.17
C TYR A 120 -5.63 4.33 6.35
N ALA A 121 -6.35 3.41 6.99
CA ALA A 121 -7.19 3.69 8.16
C ALA A 121 -6.38 3.83 9.47
N GLN A 122 -5.05 3.71 9.40
CA GLN A 122 -4.21 3.93 10.54
C GLN A 122 -4.12 5.45 10.82
N PRO A 123 -4.41 5.89 12.06
CA PRO A 123 -4.24 7.29 12.41
C PRO A 123 -2.78 7.63 12.19
N THR A 124 -2.52 8.67 11.40
CA THR A 124 -1.17 9.24 11.29
C THR A 124 -0.66 9.44 12.71
N ILE A 125 0.44 8.77 13.06
CA ILE A 125 1.14 9.05 14.32
C ILE A 125 1.35 10.56 14.33
N ARG A 126 0.60 11.24 15.19
CA ARG A 126 0.75 12.69 15.37
C ARG A 126 2.17 12.86 15.89
N ARG A 127 3.07 13.36 15.03
CA ARG A 127 4.36 13.87 15.50
C ARG A 127 4.03 14.79 16.68
N PRO A 128 4.67 14.66 17.85
CA PRO A 128 4.55 15.70 18.85
C PRO A 128 4.88 17.01 18.15
N SER A 129 3.90 17.93 18.11
CA SER A 129 4.11 19.24 17.52
C SER A 129 5.29 19.86 18.25
N ALA A 130 6.34 20.24 17.50
CA ALA A 130 7.36 21.11 18.06
C ALA A 130 6.63 22.33 18.66
N PRO A 131 7.02 22.81 19.87
CA PRO A 131 6.39 23.97 20.46
C PRO A 131 6.47 25.11 19.44
N SER A 132 5.31 25.69 19.11
CA SER A 132 5.26 26.82 18.18
C SER A 132 6.16 27.93 18.74
N PRO A 133 7.15 28.42 17.98
CA PRO A 133 8.03 29.50 18.42
C PRO A 133 7.26 30.82 18.68
N TYR A 134 5.97 30.87 18.35
CA TYR A 134 5.12 32.04 18.49
C TYR A 134 4.23 32.04 19.75
N ARG A 135 4.43 31.13 20.71
CA ARG A 135 3.63 31.03 21.96
C ARG A 135 3.95 32.10 23.01
N GLY A 136 4.31 33.31 22.57
CA GLY A 136 4.65 34.45 23.43
C GLY A 136 4.60 35.82 22.75
N TRP A 137 4.06 35.95 21.52
CA TRP A 137 3.98 37.25 20.85
C TRP A 137 2.83 38.10 21.43
N PRO A 138 3.09 39.28 22.01
CA PRO A 138 2.02 40.14 22.52
C PRO A 138 1.20 40.76 21.38
N PRO A 139 -0.11 41.01 21.56
CA PRO A 139 -0.93 41.59 20.52
C PRO A 139 -0.42 42.99 20.15
N ARG A 140 -0.13 43.21 18.86
CA ARG A 140 0.26 44.53 18.34
C ARG A 140 -0.88 45.52 18.65
N ARG A 141 -0.67 46.42 19.61
CA ARG A 141 -1.57 47.56 19.86
C ARG A 141 -1.66 48.38 18.57
N ARG A 142 -2.83 48.36 17.92
CA ARG A 142 -3.16 49.32 16.86
C ARG A 142 -3.14 50.71 17.50
N ARG A 143 -2.15 51.54 17.16
CA ARG A 143 -2.23 52.98 17.38
C ARG A 143 -3.40 53.49 16.53
N GLN A 144 -4.48 53.90 17.19
CA GLN A 144 -5.52 54.71 16.56
C GLN A 144 -4.85 56.03 16.13
N ALA A 145 -4.75 56.25 14.83
CA ALA A 145 -4.48 57.58 14.30
C ALA A 145 -5.73 58.43 14.57
N ARG A 146 -5.58 59.47 15.38
CA ARG A 146 -6.53 60.58 15.46
C ARG A 146 -6.71 61.13 14.05
N ALA A 147 -7.95 61.08 13.56
CA ALA A 147 -8.36 61.93 12.45
C ALA A 147 -8.40 63.38 12.95
N SER A 148 -7.76 64.28 12.21
CA SER A 148 -8.05 65.71 12.22
C SER A 148 -8.47 66.06 10.80
N PRO A 149 -9.65 66.67 10.58
CA PRO A 149 -10.11 67.03 9.24
C PRO A 149 -9.46 68.35 8.79
N ALA A 150 -9.20 68.45 7.48
CA ALA A 150 -8.84 69.69 6.80
C ALA A 150 -9.96 70.06 5.81
N ALA A 151 -10.39 71.32 5.89
CA ALA A 151 -11.21 72.16 4.99
C ALA A 151 -12.07 73.06 5.91
N ASP A 152 -12.04 74.40 5.87
CA ASP A 152 -11.79 75.34 4.76
C ASP A 152 -10.73 76.41 5.07
#